data_AF-A0A534W8S6-F1
#
_entry.id   AF-A0A534W8S6-F1
#
_cell.length_a   1.000
_cell.length_b   1.000
_cell.length_c   1.000
_cell.angle_alpha   90.00
_cell.angle_beta   90.00
_cell.angle_gamma   90.00
#
_symmetry.space_group_name_H-M   'P 1'
#
loop_
_entity.id
_entity.type
_entity.pdbx_description
1 polymer ?
#
loop_
_entity_poly.entity_id
_entity_poly.type
_entity_poly.pdbx_seq_one_letter_code
_entity_poly.pdbx_strand_id
1 'polypeptide(L)'
;MYEAENESQPEVFSSIPEAFWWASMTMSNVNYVDMHPITPFGRFIGVALTLLDVALLAVPTAILGSGFVEEFHKSKESPLCPHCGQSIEGGRRTEPAVAPPLRVRS
;
A
#
# COMPACT_ATOMS: atom_id res chain seq x y z
N MET A 1 -7.88 -26.53 3.95
CA MET A 1 -7.88 -26.90 2.52
C MET A 1 -7.86 -28.40 2.34
N TYR A 2 -6.89 -29.12 2.92
CA TYR A 2 -6.88 -30.59 2.96
C TYR A 2 -8.25 -31.18 3.32
N GLU A 3 -8.80 -30.84 4.48
CA GLU A 3 -10.15 -31.32 4.90
C GLU A 3 -11.30 -30.93 3.95
N ALA A 4 -11.18 -29.82 3.22
CA ALA A 4 -12.25 -29.32 2.37
C ALA A 4 -12.22 -29.92 0.95
N GLU A 5 -11.03 -30.26 0.46
CA GLU A 5 -10.81 -30.63 -0.95
C GLU A 5 -10.24 -32.04 -1.13
N ASN A 6 -9.64 -32.67 -0.10
CA ASN A 6 -8.98 -33.97 -0.26
C ASN A 6 -9.92 -35.06 -0.78
N GLU A 7 -11.18 -35.11 -0.34
CA GLU A 7 -12.16 -36.08 -0.85
C GLU A 7 -12.49 -35.85 -2.34
N SER A 8 -12.47 -34.60 -2.80
CA SER A 8 -12.81 -34.24 -4.19
C SER A 8 -11.59 -34.22 -5.12
N GLN A 9 -10.39 -33.97 -4.58
CA GLN A 9 -9.12 -33.81 -5.28
C GLN A 9 -7.95 -34.40 -4.46
N PRO A 10 -7.91 -35.72 -4.26
CA PRO A 10 -6.91 -36.37 -3.41
C PRO A 10 -5.49 -36.26 -3.98
N GLU A 11 -5.36 -36.14 -5.29
CA GLU A 11 -4.07 -35.99 -5.98
C GLU A 11 -3.46 -34.59 -5.77
N VAL A 12 -4.32 -33.57 -5.62
CA VAL A 12 -3.94 -32.16 -5.54
C VAL A 12 -3.73 -31.76 -4.08
N PHE A 13 -4.69 -32.07 -3.21
CA PHE A 13 -4.61 -31.80 -1.78
C PHE A 13 -4.36 -33.09 -1.01
N SER A 14 -3.26 -33.77 -1.32
CA SER A 14 -2.94 -35.14 -0.83
C SER A 14 -2.54 -35.21 0.64
N SER A 15 -2.07 -34.10 1.21
CA SER A 15 -1.60 -34.04 2.59
C SER A 15 -1.70 -32.64 3.17
N ILE A 16 -1.57 -32.53 4.50
CA ILE A 16 -1.57 -31.24 5.20
C ILE A 16 -0.44 -30.32 4.71
N PRO A 17 0.81 -30.80 4.51
CA PRO A 17 1.88 -29.98 3.94
C PRO A 17 1.56 -29.43 2.54
N GLU A 18 0.94 -30.20 1.65
CA GLU A 18 0.54 -29.73 0.31
C GLU A 18 -0.52 -28.62 0.40
N ALA A 19 -1.49 -28.77 1.29
CA ALA A 19 -2.47 -27.71 1.56
C ALA A 19 -1.83 -26.44 2.13
N PHE A 20 -0.78 -26.57 2.95
CA PHE A 20 -0.01 -25.44 3.48
C PHE A 20 0.84 -24.76 2.39
N TRP A 21 1.46 -25.55 1.52
CA TRP A 21 2.20 -25.07 0.36
C TRP A 21 1.29 -24.22 -0.54
N TRP A 22 0.10 -24.73 -0.88
CA TRP A 22 -0.92 -23.96 -1.60
C TRP A 22 -1.25 -22.64 -0.92
N ALA A 23 -1.57 -22.66 0.38
CA ALA A 23 -1.93 -21.46 1.12
C ALA A 23 -0.80 -20.40 1.10
N SER A 24 0.45 -20.84 1.22
CA SER A 24 1.63 -19.95 1.15
C SER A 24 1.79 -19.30 -0.23
N MET A 25 1.55 -20.06 -1.31
CA MET A 25 1.54 -19.52 -2.67
C MET A 25 0.37 -18.57 -2.93
N THR A 26 -0.78 -18.82 -2.31
CA THR A 26 -1.94 -17.93 -2.42
C THR A 26 -1.70 -16.59 -1.73
N MET A 27 -1.13 -16.60 -0.52
CA MET A 27 -0.73 -15.36 0.17
C MET A 27 0.35 -14.58 -0.60
N SER A 28 1.30 -15.28 -1.22
CA SER A 28 2.31 -14.62 -2.07
C SER A 28 1.80 -14.23 -3.46
N ASN A 29 0.52 -14.48 -3.77
CA ASN A 29 -0.11 -14.21 -5.06
C ASN A 29 0.53 -14.94 -6.27
N VAL A 30 1.32 -16.00 -6.03
CA VAL A 30 1.98 -16.78 -7.11
C VAL A 30 1.01 -17.74 -7.80
N ASN A 31 0.17 -18.43 -7.03
CA ASN A 31 -0.90 -19.38 -7.42
C ASN A 31 -0.74 -20.15 -8.75
N TYR A 32 -0.65 -21.49 -8.68
CA TYR A 32 -0.75 -22.33 -9.87
C TYR A 32 -2.20 -22.54 -10.34
N VAL A 33 -2.37 -22.68 -11.66
CA VAL A 33 -3.69 -22.82 -12.30
C VAL A 33 -4.30 -24.22 -12.15
N ASP A 34 -3.48 -25.22 -11.91
CA ASP A 34 -3.85 -26.62 -11.73
C ASP A 34 -4.21 -26.96 -10.27
N MET A 35 -3.81 -26.11 -9.31
CA MET A 35 -4.04 -26.31 -7.87
C MET A 35 -4.97 -25.23 -7.31
N HIS A 36 -6.28 -25.50 -7.29
CA HIS A 36 -7.30 -24.57 -6.79
C HIS A 36 -8.52 -25.29 -6.23
N PRO A 37 -9.24 -24.72 -5.22
CA PRO A 37 -10.46 -25.32 -4.68
C PRO A 37 -11.55 -25.46 -5.73
N ILE A 38 -12.15 -26.65 -5.78
CA ILE A 38 -13.34 -26.88 -6.60
C ILE A 38 -14.61 -26.98 -5.75
N THR A 39 -14.49 -27.33 -4.47
CA THR A 39 -15.67 -27.41 -3.59
C THR A 39 -16.17 -26.02 -3.20
N PRO A 40 -17.49 -25.86 -2.96
CA PRO A 40 -18.04 -24.60 -2.46
C PRO A 40 -17.40 -24.14 -1.14
N PHE A 41 -17.10 -25.10 -0.25
CA PHE A 41 -16.50 -24.81 1.05
C PHE A 41 -15.03 -24.39 0.93
N GLY A 42 -14.23 -25.09 0.12
CA GLY A 42 -12.84 -24.69 -0.13
C GLY A 42 -12.73 -23.35 -0.85
N ARG A 43 -13.66 -23.04 -1.77
CA ARG A 43 -13.73 -21.71 -2.41
C ARG A 43 -14.03 -20.60 -1.42
N PHE A 44 -14.95 -20.82 -0.48
CA PHE A 44 -15.24 -19.86 0.60
C PHE A 44 -13.99 -19.60 1.45
N ILE A 45 -13.28 -20.66 1.84
CA ILE A 45 -12.01 -20.54 2.59
C ILE A 45 -10.97 -19.77 1.76
N GLY A 46 -10.86 -20.06 0.46
CA GLY A 46 -9.94 -19.37 -0.44
C GLY A 46 -10.21 -17.86 -0.51
N VAL A 47 -11.48 -17.46 -0.67
CA VAL A 47 -11.87 -16.04 -0.67
C VAL A 47 -11.54 -15.38 0.67
N ALA A 48 -11.85 -16.04 1.79
CA ALA A 48 -11.52 -15.52 3.11
C ALA A 48 -10.00 -15.34 3.29
N LEU A 49 -9.21 -16.31 2.84
CA LEU A 49 -7.74 -16.26 2.90
C LEU A 49 -7.18 -15.08 2.08
N THR A 50 -7.66 -14.87 0.86
CA THR A 50 -7.24 -13.72 0.02
C THR A 50 -7.61 -12.38 0.65
N LEU A 51 -8.78 -12.25 1.26
CA LEU A 51 -9.17 -11.01 1.95
C LEU A 51 -8.28 -10.73 3.16
N LEU A 52 -7.93 -11.77 3.92
CA LEU A 52 -7.00 -11.66 5.04
C LEU A 52 -5.59 -11.27 4.58
N ASP A 53 -5.12 -11.83 3.47
CA ASP A 53 -3.82 -11.52 2.87
C ASP A 53 -3.70 -10.02 2.54
N VAL A 54 -4.68 -9.47 1.81
CA VAL A 54 -4.70 -8.04 1.45
C VAL A 54 -4.76 -7.15 2.69
N ALA A 55 -5.56 -7.54 3.70
CA ALA A 55 -5.65 -6.80 4.95
C ALA A 55 -4.32 -6.78 5.72
N LEU A 56 -3.58 -7.89 5.71
CA LEU A 56 -2.27 -7.99 6.35
C LEU A 56 -1.22 -7.13 5.64
N LEU A 57 -1.20 -7.12 4.30
CA LEU A 57 -0.28 -6.29 3.52
C LEU A 57 -0.60 -4.78 3.60
N ALA A 58 -1.83 -4.41 3.98
CA ALA A 58 -2.23 -3.01 4.10
C ALA A 58 -1.49 -2.27 5.23
N VAL A 59 -1.24 -2.92 6.36
CA VAL A 59 -0.59 -2.30 7.53
C VAL A 59 0.85 -1.85 7.27
N PRO A 60 1.78 -2.72 6.82
CA PRO A 60 3.16 -2.29 6.54
C PRO A 60 3.21 -1.30 5.37
N THR A 61 2.38 -1.47 4.35
CA THR A 61 2.26 -0.51 3.24
C THR A 61 1.85 0.87 3.73
N ALA A 62 0.88 0.97 4.64
CA ALA A 62 0.44 2.24 5.20
C ALA A 62 1.53 2.92 6.04
N ILE A 63 2.24 2.14 6.87
CA ILE A 63 3.35 2.66 7.69
C ILE A 63 4.45 3.23 6.79
N LEU A 64 4.90 2.47 5.79
CA LEU A 64 5.92 2.92 4.85
C LEU A 64 5.44 4.14 4.04
N GLY A 65 4.19 4.11 3.57
CA GLY A 65 3.58 5.22 2.84
C GLY A 65 3.56 6.53 3.62
N SER A 66 3.24 6.49 4.92
CA SER A 66 3.27 7.68 5.76
C SER A 66 4.66 8.32 5.88
N GLY A 67 5.72 7.50 5.97
CA GLY A 67 7.10 7.98 6.01
C GLY A 67 7.54 8.63 4.70
N PHE A 68 7.14 8.06 3.56
CA PHE A 68 7.42 8.67 2.26
C PHE A 68 6.71 10.02 2.10
N VAL A 69 5.43 10.12 2.48
CA VAL A 69 4.67 11.38 2.37
C VAL A 69 5.32 12.49 3.20
N GLU A 70 5.77 12.19 4.42
CA GLU A 70 6.47 13.15 5.29
C GLU A 70 7.75 13.67 4.64
N GLU A 71 8.58 12.78 4.09
CA GLU A 71 9.85 13.19 3.44
C GLU A 71 9.60 14.01 2.16
N PHE A 72 8.55 13.69 1.40
CA PHE A 72 8.16 14.48 0.23
C PHE A 72 7.67 15.88 0.62
N HIS A 73 6.96 16.02 1.74
CA HIS A 73 6.53 17.32 2.25
C HIS A 73 7.72 18.15 2.72
N LYS A 74 8.64 17.55 3.49
CA LYS A 74 9.87 18.20 3.95
C LYS A 74 10.76 18.67 2.79
N SER A 75 10.83 17.90 1.71
CA SER A 75 11.57 18.29 0.50
C SER A 75 10.93 19.45 -0.27
N LYS A 76 9.64 19.75 -0.05
CA LYS A 76 8.91 20.84 -0.69
C LYS A 76 8.84 22.12 0.15
N GLU A 77 9.20 22.07 1.43
CA GLU A 77 9.29 23.29 2.22
C GLU A 77 10.42 24.17 1.69
N SER A 78 10.07 25.36 1.21
CA SER A 78 11.08 26.35 0.84
C SER A 78 11.77 26.81 2.12
N PRO A 79 13.12 26.81 2.16
CA PRO A 79 13.82 27.30 3.33
C PRO A 79 13.35 28.74 3.62
N LEU A 80 13.26 29.11 4.89
CA LEU A 80 12.97 30.49 5.30
C LEU A 80 14.29 31.18 5.61
N CYS A 81 14.46 32.41 5.13
CA CYS A 81 15.63 33.21 5.47
C CYS A 81 15.60 33.58 6.98
N PRO A 82 16.63 33.24 7.77
CA PRO A 82 16.67 33.52 9.22
C PRO A 82 16.75 35.03 9.56
N HIS A 83 17.02 35.90 8.59
CA HIS A 83 17.12 37.35 8.81
C HIS A 83 15.83 38.13 8.49
N CYS A 84 14.98 37.65 7.56
CA CYS A 84 13.78 38.38 7.13
C CYS A 84 12.49 37.55 7.07
N GLY A 85 12.55 36.22 7.26
CA GLY A 85 11.37 35.35 7.28
C GLY A 85 10.70 35.14 5.92
N GLN A 86 11.36 35.44 4.80
CA GLN A 86 10.85 35.18 3.45
C GLN A 86 11.30 33.80 2.92
N SER A 87 10.49 33.16 2.07
CA SER A 87 10.78 31.88 1.43
C SER A 87 11.86 32.02 0.35
N ILE A 88 12.90 31.19 0.39
CA ILE A 88 13.96 31.13 -0.63
C ILE A 88 13.58 30.08 -1.68
N GLU A 89 12.74 30.45 -2.64
CA GLU A 89 12.48 29.61 -3.81
C GLU A 89 13.68 29.64 -4.77
N GLY A 90 14.06 28.46 -5.27
CA GLY A 90 15.35 28.20 -5.92
C GLY A 90 15.80 29.24 -6.95
N GLY A 91 16.92 29.89 -6.66
CA GLY A 91 17.89 30.41 -7.65
C GLY A 91 17.50 31.66 -8.46
N ARG A 92 16.29 32.21 -8.32
CA ARG A 92 15.96 33.53 -8.87
C ARG A 92 15.38 34.38 -7.77
N ARG A 93 15.99 35.56 -7.54
CA ARG A 93 15.40 36.64 -6.74
C ARG A 93 13.98 36.83 -7.24
N THR A 94 12.99 36.35 -6.51
CA THR A 94 11.63 36.84 -6.67
C THR A 94 11.73 38.31 -6.32
N GLU A 95 11.55 39.17 -7.34
CA GLU A 95 11.32 40.58 -7.11
C GLU A 95 10.28 40.72 -6.00
N PRO A 96 10.50 41.61 -5.02
CA PRO A 96 9.55 41.79 -3.95
C PRO A 96 8.23 42.15 -4.61
N ALA A 97 7.17 41.40 -4.29
CA ALA A 97 5.82 41.76 -4.66
C ALA A 97 5.58 43.18 -4.13
N VAL A 98 5.68 44.18 -5.02
CA VAL A 98 5.35 45.55 -4.71
C VAL A 98 3.88 45.54 -4.33
N ALA A 99 3.61 45.69 -3.03
CA ALA A 99 2.26 45.84 -2.53
C ALA A 99 1.61 47.00 -3.31
N PRO A 100 0.41 46.81 -3.89
CA PRO A 100 -0.28 47.92 -4.55
C PRO A 100 -0.49 49.03 -3.51
N PRO A 101 -0.26 50.31 -3.87
CA PRO A 101 -0.36 51.40 -2.92
C PRO A 101 -1.77 51.43 -2.32
N LEU A 102 -1.82 51.46 -0.99
CA LEU A 102 -3.05 51.60 -0.22
C LEU A 102 -3.78 52.85 -0.72
N ARG A 103 -4.88 52.63 -1.45
CA ARG A 103 -5.79 53.68 -1.90
C ARG A 103 -6.56 54.16 -0.67
N VAL A 104 -6.03 55.18 0.00
CA VAL A 104 -6.74 55.90 1.06
C VAL A 104 -7.98 56.51 0.42
N ARG A 105 -9.15 55.90 0.64
CA ARG A 105 -10.44 56.52 0.34
C ARG A 105 -10.63 57.63 1.36
N SER A 106 -10.54 58.87 0.87
CA SER A 106 -11.06 60.08 1.51
C SER A 106 -12.57 60.01 1.69
#